data_AF-A0A0C3NTP0-F1
#
_entry.id   AF-A0A0C3NTP0-F1
#
_cell.length_a   1.000
_cell.length_b   1.000
_cell.length_c   1.000
_cell.angle_alpha   90.00
_cell.angle_beta   90.00
_cell.angle_gamma   90.00
#
_symmetry.space_group_name_H-M   'P 1'
#
loop_
_entity.id
_entity.type
_entity.pdbx_description
1 polymer ?
#
loop_
_entity_poly.entity_id
_entity_poly.type
_entity_poly.pdbx_seq_one_letter_code
_entity_poly.pdbx_strand_id
1 'polypeptide(L)'
;MSIASLLLTAVLGMPIAAAEREAAGAQRSVALFFHENKDNDGNPSARVFTVTNCHVLREDTTTTYEFRGAGAPRQHVRLARFGRFQRGLNEIKDCVSGCEIDTDLLAREIVQLEAKPESDDQEVVAEDKAEVEAKRNKLPNLKKDICVLEAFYNEVKSQWGDITCRTIDHVHWAPNISISIDVQGRKYTKDICSRLMQRGSWVTSST
;
A
#
# COMPACT_ATOMS: atom_id res chain seq x y z
N MET A 1 8.83 7.85 10.19
CA MET A 1 8.34 6.59 9.58
C MET A 1 6.85 6.76 9.19
N SER A 2 6.55 7.42 8.06
CA SER A 2 5.15 7.68 7.61
C SER A 2 4.91 7.29 6.14
N ILE A 3 5.96 6.97 5.38
CA ILE A 3 5.86 6.80 3.92
C ILE A 3 5.69 5.32 3.50
N ALA A 4 6.11 4.36 4.35
CA ALA A 4 5.95 2.92 4.07
C ALA A 4 4.49 2.43 4.04
N SER A 5 3.53 3.28 4.42
CA SER A 5 2.12 2.89 4.63
C SER A 5 1.24 2.94 3.37
N LEU A 6 1.67 3.59 2.29
CA LEU A 6 0.78 3.79 1.13
C LEU A 6 0.64 2.57 0.20
N LEU A 7 1.60 1.64 0.23
CA LEU A 7 1.61 0.51 -0.69
C LEU A 7 0.71 -0.65 -0.20
N LEU A 8 0.63 -0.84 1.12
CA LEU A 8 0.07 -2.05 1.74
C LEU A 8 -0.91 -1.77 2.90
N THR A 9 -1.06 -0.53 3.37
CA THR A 9 -1.93 -0.25 4.51
C THR A 9 -3.37 -0.01 4.06
N ALA A 10 -4.27 -0.86 4.54
CA ALA A 10 -5.71 -0.78 4.25
C ALA A 10 -6.34 0.59 4.56
N VAL A 11 -5.78 1.32 5.54
CA VAL A 11 -6.27 2.63 6.00
C VAL A 11 -6.15 3.74 4.94
N LEU A 12 -5.14 3.68 4.05
CA LEU A 12 -4.87 4.74 3.07
C LEU A 12 -5.40 4.44 1.66
N GLY A 13 -6.20 3.38 1.52
CA GLY A 13 -6.82 2.96 0.27
C GLY A 13 -5.92 1.99 -0.50
N MET A 14 -6.17 0.69 -0.35
CA MET A 14 -5.44 -0.35 -1.09
C MET A 14 -5.60 -0.12 -2.60
N PRO A 15 -4.52 0.13 -3.35
CA PRO A 15 -4.60 0.27 -4.79
C PRO A 15 -4.99 -1.06 -5.41
N ILE A 16 -6.08 -1.08 -6.15
CA ILE A 16 -6.58 -2.26 -6.85
C ILE A 16 -6.70 -2.01 -8.35
N ALA A 17 -6.47 -3.07 -9.11
CA ALA A 17 -6.69 -3.12 -10.55
C ALA A 17 -7.26 -4.49 -10.92
N ALA A 18 -8.09 -4.53 -11.96
CA ALA A 18 -8.46 -5.81 -12.56
C ALA A 18 -7.34 -6.34 -13.46
N ALA A 19 -7.15 -7.66 -13.44
CA ALA A 19 -6.19 -8.34 -14.29
C ALA A 19 -6.43 -8.07 -15.78
N GLU A 20 -7.69 -7.93 -16.20
CA GLU A 20 -8.03 -7.62 -17.60
C GLU A 20 -7.65 -6.18 -18.01
N ARG A 21 -7.44 -5.27 -17.05
CA ARG A 21 -7.21 -3.83 -17.32
C ARG A 21 -5.81 -3.33 -17.02
N GLU A 22 -4.86 -4.24 -16.81
CA GLU A 22 -3.51 -3.87 -16.39
C GLU A 22 -2.78 -2.95 -17.37
N ALA A 23 -3.00 -3.17 -18.67
CA ALA A 23 -2.41 -2.36 -19.72
C ALA A 23 -3.06 -0.97 -19.85
N ALA A 24 -4.34 -0.83 -19.46
CA ALA A 24 -5.11 0.41 -19.63
C ALA A 24 -4.80 1.48 -18.57
N GLY A 25 -3.95 1.16 -17.59
CA GLY A 25 -3.53 2.10 -16.56
C GLY A 25 -4.61 2.50 -15.55
N ALA A 26 -5.79 1.90 -15.59
CA ALA A 26 -6.85 2.15 -14.61
C ALA A 26 -6.48 1.55 -13.25
N GLN A 27 -6.46 2.39 -12.20
CA GLN A 27 -6.26 1.96 -10.82
C GLN A 27 -7.06 2.86 -9.89
N ARG A 28 -7.73 2.27 -8.91
CA ARG A 28 -8.41 3.01 -7.83
C ARG A 28 -8.21 2.30 -6.51
N SER A 29 -8.69 2.91 -5.44
CA SER A 29 -8.75 2.31 -4.12
C SER A 29 -10.02 1.49 -3.93
N VAL A 30 -9.99 0.61 -2.95
CA VAL A 30 -11.19 0.09 -2.31
C VAL A 30 -12.02 1.25 -1.73
N ALA A 31 -13.35 1.20 -1.88
CA ALA A 31 -14.25 2.18 -1.29
C ALA A 31 -14.65 1.80 0.15
N LEU A 32 -15.12 0.57 0.39
CA LEU A 32 -15.51 0.09 1.73
C LEU A 32 -15.51 -1.44 1.82
N PHE A 33 -15.53 -1.94 3.05
CA PHE A 33 -15.64 -3.36 3.39
C PHE A 33 -16.90 -3.61 4.23
N PHE A 34 -17.52 -4.77 4.07
CA PHE A 34 -18.63 -5.19 4.92
C PHE A 34 -18.61 -6.71 5.15
N HIS A 35 -19.04 -7.13 6.34
CA HIS A 35 -19.23 -8.54 6.65
C HIS A 35 -20.60 -9.00 6.16
N GLU A 36 -20.63 -10.15 5.50
CA GLU A 36 -21.86 -10.90 5.34
C GLU A 36 -22.24 -11.46 6.71
N ASN A 37 -23.31 -10.94 7.30
CA ASN A 37 -23.73 -11.35 8.64
C ASN A 37 -24.24 -12.80 8.62
N LYS A 38 -25.09 -13.12 7.65
CA LYS A 38 -25.65 -14.45 7.44
C LYS A 38 -25.53 -14.84 5.97
N ASP A 39 -25.25 -16.11 5.72
CA ASP A 39 -25.30 -16.68 4.37
C ASP A 39 -26.75 -16.83 3.88
N ASN A 40 -26.89 -17.34 2.65
CA ASN A 40 -28.19 -17.57 2.02
C ASN A 40 -29.06 -18.60 2.78
N ASP A 41 -28.45 -19.43 3.61
CA ASP A 41 -29.13 -20.44 4.44
C ASP A 41 -29.46 -19.91 5.85
N GLY A 42 -29.09 -18.66 6.14
CA GLY A 42 -29.33 -17.98 7.42
C GLY A 42 -28.31 -18.28 8.51
N ASN A 43 -27.23 -19.01 8.20
CA ASN A 43 -26.15 -19.33 9.13
C ASN A 43 -25.17 -18.15 9.24
N PRO A 44 -24.50 -17.95 10.39
CA PRO A 44 -23.46 -16.94 10.53
C PRO A 44 -22.38 -17.09 9.45
N SER A 45 -22.12 -16.01 8.70
CA SER A 45 -21.09 -16.01 7.67
C SER A 45 -19.84 -15.26 8.15
N ALA A 46 -18.69 -15.76 7.73
CA ALA A 46 -17.40 -15.12 7.95
C ALA A 46 -16.89 -14.42 6.68
N ARG A 47 -17.73 -14.31 5.65
CA ARG A 47 -17.34 -13.73 4.37
C ARG A 47 -17.28 -12.21 4.51
N VAL A 48 -16.18 -11.65 4.01
CA VAL A 48 -16.01 -10.19 3.92
C VAL A 48 -16.08 -9.81 2.46
N PHE A 49 -16.90 -8.83 2.17
CA PHE A 49 -17.01 -8.25 0.85
C PHE A 49 -16.34 -6.90 0.81
N THR A 50 -15.77 -6.59 -0.35
CA THR A 50 -15.28 -5.25 -0.66
C THR A 50 -16.12 -4.65 -1.76
N VAL A 51 -16.40 -3.35 -1.68
CA VAL A 51 -17.04 -2.59 -2.76
C VAL A 51 -16.04 -1.61 -3.37
N THR A 52 -16.09 -1.50 -4.69
CA THR A 52 -15.44 -0.45 -5.48
C THR A 52 -16.31 -0.14 -6.71
N ASN A 53 -15.84 0.70 -7.60
CA ASN A 53 -16.55 1.07 -8.81
C ASN A 53 -16.41 -0.01 -9.90
N CYS A 54 -17.47 -0.25 -10.68
CA CYS A 54 -17.50 -1.22 -11.77
C CYS A 54 -16.46 -0.87 -12.84
N HIS A 55 -16.39 0.41 -13.23
CA HIS A 55 -15.41 0.86 -14.23
C HIS A 55 -13.94 0.75 -13.79
N VAL A 56 -13.65 0.32 -12.56
CA VAL A 56 -12.28 0.06 -12.10
C VAL A 56 -11.90 -1.38 -12.37
N LEU A 57 -12.85 -2.29 -12.12
CA LEU A 57 -12.61 -3.72 -12.16
C LEU A 57 -13.12 -4.39 -13.44
N ARG A 58 -13.88 -3.68 -14.27
CA ARG A 58 -14.40 -4.21 -15.52
C ARG A 58 -14.14 -3.28 -16.70
N GLU A 59 -13.74 -3.87 -17.81
CA GLU A 59 -13.58 -3.18 -19.09
C GLU A 59 -14.94 -3.00 -19.77
N ASP A 60 -15.66 -4.10 -19.97
CA ASP A 60 -17.05 -4.06 -20.39
C ASP A 60 -17.97 -3.75 -19.21
N THR A 61 -18.39 -2.50 -19.13
CA THR A 61 -19.35 -2.01 -18.13
C THR A 61 -20.79 -2.02 -18.61
N THR A 62 -21.05 -2.49 -19.84
CA THR A 62 -22.40 -2.50 -20.44
C THR A 62 -23.20 -3.75 -20.07
N THR A 63 -22.52 -4.81 -19.67
CA THR A 63 -23.12 -6.09 -19.25
C THR A 63 -23.05 -6.28 -17.74
N THR A 64 -23.98 -7.06 -17.19
CA THR A 64 -23.88 -7.49 -15.78
C THR A 64 -22.98 -8.71 -15.69
N TYR A 65 -22.05 -8.69 -14.74
CA TYR A 65 -21.23 -9.83 -14.38
C TYR A 65 -21.64 -10.37 -13.02
N GLU A 66 -21.70 -11.69 -12.93
CA GLU A 66 -21.95 -12.43 -11.70
C GLU A 66 -21.10 -13.70 -11.75
N PHE A 67 -20.32 -13.92 -10.69
CA PHE A 67 -19.48 -15.09 -10.59
C PHE A 67 -20.33 -16.34 -10.34
N ARG A 68 -20.37 -17.24 -11.34
CA ARG A 68 -21.24 -18.42 -11.35
C ARG A 68 -20.70 -19.65 -10.60
N GLY A 69 -19.69 -19.46 -9.74
CA GLY A 69 -19.13 -20.55 -8.94
C GLY A 69 -18.08 -21.39 -9.67
N ALA A 70 -17.96 -22.65 -9.27
CA ALA A 70 -16.87 -23.53 -9.71
C ALA A 70 -16.86 -23.74 -11.24
N GLY A 71 -15.67 -23.60 -11.85
CA GLY A 71 -15.48 -23.75 -13.30
C GLY A 71 -15.74 -22.49 -14.13
N ALA A 72 -16.34 -21.45 -13.55
CA ALA A 72 -16.51 -20.17 -14.25
C ALA A 72 -15.18 -19.37 -14.30
N PRO A 73 -14.88 -18.66 -15.41
CA PRO A 73 -13.74 -17.75 -15.48
C PRO A 73 -13.80 -16.70 -14.38
N ARG A 74 -12.67 -16.50 -13.67
CA ARG A 74 -12.57 -15.51 -12.60
C ARG A 74 -12.01 -14.20 -13.14
N GLN A 75 -12.73 -13.11 -12.92
CA GLN A 75 -12.17 -11.77 -13.12
C GLN A 75 -11.30 -11.40 -11.92
N HIS A 76 -10.01 -11.71 -11.99
CA HIS A 76 -9.06 -11.50 -10.91
C HIS A 76 -8.83 -10.02 -10.59
N VAL A 77 -8.75 -9.72 -9.29
CA VAL A 77 -8.41 -8.41 -8.75
C VAL A 77 -7.03 -8.49 -8.12
N ARG A 78 -6.16 -7.57 -8.51
CA ARG A 78 -4.76 -7.52 -8.07
C ARG A 78 -4.49 -6.31 -7.19
N LEU A 79 -3.63 -6.50 -6.20
CA LEU A 79 -3.07 -5.45 -5.36
C LEU A 79 -1.97 -4.72 -6.13
N ALA A 80 -2.15 -3.42 -6.35
CA ALA A 80 -1.27 -2.55 -7.11
C ALA A 80 -0.94 -3.05 -8.53
N ARG A 81 -1.20 -2.22 -9.53
CA ARG A 81 -0.67 -2.49 -10.89
C ARG A 81 0.86 -2.48 -10.86
N PHE A 82 1.50 -3.10 -11.86
CA PHE A 82 2.97 -3.11 -11.99
C PHE A 82 3.61 -1.72 -11.81
N GLY A 83 3.10 -0.70 -12.49
CA GLY A 83 3.63 0.66 -12.37
C GLY A 83 3.49 1.28 -10.97
N ARG A 84 2.40 1.02 -10.22
CA ARG A 84 2.27 1.53 -8.84
C ARG A 84 3.13 0.72 -7.88
N PHE A 85 3.22 -0.59 -8.08
CA PHE A 85 4.10 -1.45 -7.30
C PHE A 85 5.56 -1.02 -7.44
N GLN A 86 6.02 -0.83 -8.68
CA GLN A 86 7.37 -0.33 -8.96
C GLN A 86 7.62 1.06 -8.36
N ARG A 87 6.63 1.96 -8.43
CA ARG A 87 6.72 3.26 -7.78
C ARG A 87 6.87 3.13 -6.26
N GLY A 88 6.14 2.21 -5.62
CA GLY A 88 6.31 1.93 -4.19
C GLY A 88 7.69 1.40 -3.85
N LEU A 89 8.22 0.49 -4.67
CA LEU A 89 9.60 0.01 -4.52
C LEU A 89 10.64 1.12 -4.67
N ASN A 90 10.42 2.07 -5.59
CA ASN A 90 11.29 3.23 -5.75
C ASN A 90 11.19 4.17 -4.55
N GLU A 91 9.99 4.44 -4.03
CA GLU A 91 9.80 5.27 -2.83
C GLU A 91 10.53 4.69 -1.60
N ILE A 92 10.60 3.34 -1.47
CA ILE A 92 11.41 2.69 -0.41
C ILE A 92 12.91 2.92 -0.65
N LYS A 93 13.39 2.78 -1.89
CA LYS A 93 14.79 3.07 -2.24
C LYS A 93 15.16 4.52 -1.97
N ASP A 94 14.29 5.46 -2.32
CA ASP A 94 14.51 6.88 -2.08
C ASP A 94 14.65 7.16 -0.58
N CYS A 95 13.90 6.45 0.27
CA CYS A 95 14.05 6.53 1.72
C CYS A 95 15.40 5.96 2.20
N VAL A 96 15.84 4.81 1.66
CA VAL A 96 17.17 4.24 1.96
C VAL A 96 18.26 5.24 1.61
N SER A 97 18.24 5.79 0.38
CA SER A 97 19.22 6.78 -0.06
C SER A 97 19.19 8.05 0.79
N GLY A 98 18.01 8.50 1.24
CA GLY A 98 17.91 9.61 2.20
C GLY A 98 18.62 9.30 3.52
N CYS A 99 18.41 8.11 4.09
CA CYS A 99 19.08 7.69 5.32
C CYS A 99 20.61 7.55 5.14
N GLU A 100 21.08 7.08 3.98
CA GLU A 100 22.51 7.00 3.66
C GLU A 100 23.14 8.39 3.60
N ILE A 101 22.50 9.35 2.91
CA ILE A 101 22.96 10.74 2.84
C ILE A 101 23.05 11.36 4.23
N ASP A 102 22.03 11.18 5.07
CA ASP A 102 22.02 11.69 6.44
C ASP A 102 23.13 11.05 7.30
N THR A 103 23.40 9.76 7.11
CA THR A 103 24.47 9.05 7.81
C THR A 103 25.83 9.62 7.43
N ASP A 104 26.08 9.83 6.14
CA ASP A 104 27.32 10.42 5.63
C ASP A 104 27.50 11.86 6.09
N LEU A 105 26.43 12.66 6.10
CA LEU A 105 26.45 14.04 6.58
C LEU A 105 26.83 14.09 8.06
N LEU A 106 26.18 13.30 8.91
CA LEU A 106 26.49 13.23 10.34
C LEU A 106 27.94 12.79 10.59
N ALA A 107 28.43 11.80 9.83
CA ALA A 107 29.81 11.34 9.96
C ALA A 107 30.81 12.46 9.61
N ARG A 108 30.55 13.24 8.55
CA ARG A 108 31.39 14.39 8.17
C ARG A 108 31.36 15.51 9.21
N GLU A 109 30.17 15.83 9.73
CA GLU A 109 30.01 16.85 10.76
C GLU A 109 30.74 16.47 12.06
N ILE A 110 30.69 15.19 12.46
CA ILE A 110 31.46 14.69 13.61
C ILE A 110 32.96 14.91 13.38
N VAL A 111 33.50 14.51 12.22
CA VAL A 111 34.92 14.70 11.90
C VAL A 111 35.31 16.18 11.90
N GLN A 112 34.44 17.06 11.39
CA GLN A 112 34.69 18.51 11.40
C GLN A 112 34.72 19.08 12.81
N LEU A 113 33.77 18.69 13.67
CA LEU A 113 33.72 19.12 15.06
C LEU A 113 34.92 18.60 15.86
N GLU A 114 35.33 17.35 15.63
CA GLU A 114 36.51 16.76 16.30
C GLU A 114 37.84 17.36 15.81
N ALA A 115 37.89 17.90 14.60
CA ALA A 115 39.06 18.55 14.03
C ALA A 115 39.16 20.05 14.36
N LYS A 116 38.11 20.67 14.93
CA LYS A 116 38.17 22.06 15.37
C LYS A 116 39.23 22.20 16.48
N PRO A 117 40.04 23.26 16.47
CA PRO A 117 40.91 23.56 17.61
C PRO A 117 40.06 23.81 18.86
N GLU A 118 40.52 23.32 20.01
CA GLU A 118 39.83 23.58 21.28
C GLU A 118 39.76 25.09 21.54
N SER A 119 38.56 25.57 21.87
CA SER A 119 38.34 26.95 22.31
C SER A 119 38.84 27.12 23.75
N ASP A 120 39.34 28.30 24.08
CA ASP A 120 39.64 28.68 25.47
C ASP A 120 38.36 28.87 26.31
N ASP A 121 37.22 29.02 25.63
CA ASP A 121 35.88 29.13 26.23
C ASP A 121 35.34 27.74 26.59
N GLN A 122 35.22 27.47 27.90
CA GLN A 122 34.70 26.20 28.42
C GLN A 122 33.24 25.92 28.04
N GLU A 123 32.42 26.95 27.83
CA GLU A 123 31.03 26.80 27.40
C GLU A 123 30.98 26.26 25.97
N VAL A 124 31.78 26.86 25.07
CA VAL A 124 31.91 26.41 23.67
C VAL A 124 32.43 24.98 23.58
N VAL A 125 33.40 24.60 24.43
CA VAL A 125 33.93 23.22 24.47
C VAL A 125 32.86 22.22 24.92
N ALA A 126 32.02 22.59 25.88
CA ALA A 126 30.93 21.73 26.35
C ALA A 126 29.84 21.56 25.27
N GLU A 127 29.50 22.63 24.56
CA GLU A 127 28.54 22.62 23.45
C GLU A 127 29.01 21.73 22.29
N ASP A 128 30.25 21.91 21.79
CA ASP A 128 30.80 21.11 20.70
C ASP A 128 30.82 19.61 21.07
N LYS A 129 31.17 19.27 22.33
CA LYS A 129 31.14 17.88 22.83
C LYS A 129 29.72 17.30 22.88
N ALA A 130 28.76 18.08 23.39
CA ALA A 130 27.36 17.67 23.44
C ALA A 130 26.78 17.48 22.03
N GLU A 131 27.16 18.33 21.07
CA GLU A 131 26.75 18.19 19.68
C GLU A 131 27.33 16.92 19.04
N VAL A 132 28.62 16.64 19.23
CA VAL A 132 29.25 15.39 18.75
C VAL A 132 28.54 14.17 19.34
N GLU A 133 28.26 14.16 20.65
CA GLU A 133 27.57 13.06 21.31
C GLU A 133 26.15 12.87 20.76
N ALA A 134 25.39 13.96 20.58
CA ALA A 134 24.06 13.92 19.99
C ALA A 134 24.06 13.34 18.57
N LYS A 135 25.03 13.72 17.72
CA LYS A 135 25.18 13.15 16.37
C LYS A 135 25.58 11.67 16.41
N ARG A 136 26.51 11.30 17.29
CA ARG A 136 26.91 9.88 17.49
C ARG A 136 25.74 9.02 17.94
N ASN A 137 24.84 9.54 18.78
CA ASN A 137 23.65 8.83 19.23
C ASN A 137 22.58 8.66 18.13
N LYS A 138 22.59 9.50 17.09
CA LYS A 138 21.68 9.38 15.94
C LYS A 138 22.14 8.33 14.91
N LEU A 139 23.45 8.16 14.72
CA LEU A 139 24.02 7.24 13.73
C LEU A 139 23.50 5.79 13.84
N PRO A 140 23.40 5.17 15.04
CA PRO A 140 22.85 3.82 15.17
C PRO A 140 21.41 3.70 14.69
N ASN A 141 20.59 4.72 14.92
CA ASN A 141 19.19 4.73 14.50
C ASN A 141 19.07 4.76 12.98
N LEU A 142 19.82 5.63 12.30
CA LEU A 142 19.83 5.67 10.83
C LEU A 142 20.32 4.36 10.22
N LYS A 143 21.40 3.78 10.76
CA LYS A 143 21.89 2.47 10.30
C LYS A 143 20.85 1.37 10.48
N LYS A 144 20.13 1.38 11.60
CA LYS A 144 19.02 0.45 11.84
C LYS A 144 17.89 0.67 10.83
N ASP A 145 17.53 1.92 10.56
CA ASP A 145 16.48 2.26 9.60
C ASP A 145 16.84 1.81 8.19
N ILE A 146 18.09 1.97 7.75
CA ILE A 146 18.59 1.44 6.48
C ILE A 146 18.37 -0.08 6.41
N CYS A 147 18.87 -0.83 7.41
CA CYS A 147 18.72 -2.28 7.44
C CYS A 147 17.25 -2.72 7.40
N VAL A 148 16.38 -2.03 8.13
CA VAL A 148 14.93 -2.32 8.15
C VAL A 148 14.30 -2.04 6.78
N LEU A 149 14.61 -0.91 6.15
CA LEU A 149 14.06 -0.54 4.85
C LEU A 149 14.55 -1.46 3.73
N GLU A 150 15.82 -1.87 3.73
CA GLU A 150 16.36 -2.83 2.78
C GLU A 150 15.74 -4.22 2.94
N ALA A 151 15.59 -4.69 4.18
CA ALA A 151 14.91 -5.95 4.48
C ALA A 151 13.45 -5.90 3.97
N PHE A 152 12.74 -4.82 4.26
CA PHE A 152 11.37 -4.60 3.79
C PHE A 152 11.29 -4.53 2.27
N TYR A 153 12.20 -3.83 1.60
CA TYR A 153 12.29 -3.79 0.14
C TYR A 153 12.40 -5.20 -0.45
N ASN A 154 13.33 -6.00 0.09
CA ASN A 154 13.59 -7.36 -0.38
C ASN A 154 12.41 -8.28 -0.13
N GLU A 155 11.78 -8.17 1.04
CA GLU A 155 10.58 -8.92 1.38
C GLU A 155 9.43 -8.60 0.42
N VAL A 156 9.10 -7.31 0.24
CA VAL A 156 8.01 -6.87 -0.64
C VAL A 156 8.27 -7.30 -2.08
N LYS A 157 9.51 -7.13 -2.56
CA LYS A 157 9.91 -7.55 -3.91
C LYS A 157 9.82 -9.06 -4.08
N SER A 158 10.22 -9.86 -3.09
CA SER A 158 10.18 -11.32 -3.16
C SER A 158 8.76 -11.87 -3.12
N GLN A 159 7.92 -11.34 -2.23
CA GLN A 159 6.55 -11.84 -2.03
C GLN A 159 5.60 -11.35 -3.14
N TRP A 160 5.76 -10.11 -3.60
CA TRP A 160 4.78 -9.42 -4.45
C TRP A 160 5.35 -8.95 -5.80
N GLY A 161 6.62 -9.25 -6.09
CA GLY A 161 7.25 -8.89 -7.37
C GLY A 161 6.56 -9.54 -8.56
N ASP A 162 6.19 -10.81 -8.43
CA ASP A 162 5.35 -11.48 -9.41
C ASP A 162 3.92 -10.91 -9.34
N ILE A 163 3.39 -10.55 -10.51
CA ILE A 163 2.04 -10.03 -10.66
C ILE A 163 0.97 -11.07 -10.32
N THR A 164 1.28 -12.36 -10.47
CA THR A 164 0.36 -13.44 -10.11
C THR A 164 0.19 -13.54 -8.60
N CYS A 165 1.28 -13.36 -7.84
CA CYS A 165 1.30 -13.29 -6.36
C CYS A 165 0.53 -12.08 -5.81
N ARG A 166 0.29 -11.05 -6.63
CA ARG A 166 -0.53 -9.89 -6.27
C ARG A 166 -2.03 -10.11 -6.42
N THR A 167 -2.48 -11.29 -6.84
CA THR A 167 -3.92 -11.62 -6.92
C THR A 167 -4.49 -11.75 -5.53
N ILE A 168 -5.30 -10.77 -5.12
CA ILE A 168 -5.92 -10.74 -3.78
C ILE A 168 -7.35 -11.26 -3.79
N ASP A 169 -8.01 -11.24 -4.97
CA ASP A 169 -9.40 -11.67 -5.10
C ASP A 169 -9.86 -11.84 -6.57
N HIS A 170 -11.18 -11.94 -6.75
CA HIS A 170 -11.94 -11.95 -7.98
C HIS A 170 -13.27 -11.20 -7.80
N VAL A 171 -13.79 -10.61 -8.87
CA VAL A 171 -15.11 -9.98 -8.87
C VAL A 171 -16.18 -11.04 -8.54
N HIS A 172 -17.09 -10.69 -7.63
CA HIS A 172 -18.23 -11.53 -7.29
C HIS A 172 -19.47 -11.08 -8.07
N TRP A 173 -19.76 -9.78 -8.06
CA TRP A 173 -20.91 -9.22 -8.76
C TRP A 173 -20.66 -7.78 -9.18
N ALA A 174 -21.01 -7.45 -10.42
CA ALA A 174 -20.84 -6.12 -10.99
C ALA A 174 -21.95 -5.86 -12.01
N PRO A 175 -23.02 -5.13 -11.65
CA PRO A 175 -24.07 -4.76 -12.59
C PRO A 175 -23.50 -3.86 -13.69
N ASN A 176 -24.20 -3.84 -14.82
CA ASN A 176 -23.92 -2.85 -15.85
C ASN A 176 -24.07 -1.43 -15.30
N ILE A 177 -23.24 -0.52 -15.80
CA ILE A 177 -23.34 0.89 -15.46
C ILE A 177 -24.58 1.47 -16.15
N SER A 178 -25.48 2.04 -15.35
CA SER A 178 -26.72 2.63 -15.83
C SER A 178 -26.91 4.05 -15.28
N ILE A 179 -27.28 4.98 -16.16
CA ILE A 179 -27.61 6.38 -15.83
C ILE A 179 -29.13 6.50 -15.75
N SER A 180 -29.75 5.92 -14.73
CA SER A 180 -31.22 5.95 -14.61
C SER A 180 -31.77 5.53 -13.25
N ILE A 181 -30.97 5.44 -12.18
CA ILE A 181 -31.58 5.25 -10.85
C ILE A 181 -32.24 6.57 -10.49
N ASP A 182 -33.55 6.63 -10.73
CA ASP A 182 -34.40 7.71 -10.26
C ASP A 182 -34.77 7.44 -8.80
N VAL A 183 -34.14 8.19 -7.89
CA VAL A 183 -34.55 8.25 -6.49
C VAL A 183 -35.15 9.64 -6.29
N GLN A 184 -36.48 9.70 -6.18
CA GLN A 184 -37.22 10.94 -5.90
C GLN A 184 -36.98 12.06 -6.92
N GLY A 185 -36.95 11.75 -8.22
CA GLY A 185 -36.73 12.70 -9.31
C GLY A 185 -35.25 13.03 -9.57
N ARG A 186 -34.31 12.39 -8.87
CA ARG A 186 -32.87 12.59 -9.04
C ARG A 186 -32.25 11.40 -9.73
N LYS A 187 -31.49 11.68 -10.81
CA LYS A 187 -30.79 10.67 -11.59
C LYS A 187 -29.41 10.40 -10.99
N TYR A 188 -29.19 9.17 -10.53
CA TYR A 188 -27.89 8.70 -10.08
C TYR A 188 -27.31 7.66 -11.04
N THR A 189 -25.98 7.61 -11.11
CA THR A 189 -25.25 6.57 -11.85
C THR A 189 -24.97 5.40 -10.94
N LYS A 190 -25.39 4.19 -11.35
CA LYS A 190 -25.02 2.95 -10.65
C LYS A 190 -23.67 2.47 -11.17
N ASP A 191 -22.64 2.61 -10.35
CA ASP A 191 -21.29 2.18 -10.71
C ASP A 191 -20.66 1.48 -9.51
N ILE A 192 -21.06 0.22 -9.32
CA ILE A 192 -20.69 -0.57 -8.16
C ILE A 192 -20.19 -1.94 -8.58
N CYS A 193 -19.25 -2.48 -7.83
CA CYS A 193 -18.71 -3.82 -8.00
C CYS A 193 -18.38 -4.38 -6.63
N SER A 194 -18.87 -5.58 -6.33
CA SER A 194 -18.54 -6.32 -5.12
C SER A 194 -17.58 -7.48 -5.43
N ARG A 195 -16.70 -7.76 -4.48
CA ARG A 195 -15.77 -8.89 -4.51
C ARG A 195 -15.72 -9.58 -3.16
N LEU A 196 -15.43 -10.87 -3.16
CA LEU A 196 -15.39 -11.71 -1.96
C LEU A 196 -13.96 -11.90 -1.47
N MET A 197 -13.56 -11.22 -0.40
CA MET A 197 -12.20 -11.39 0.11
C MET A 197 -11.95 -12.82 0.58
N GLN A 198 -10.89 -13.43 0.05
CA GLN A 198 -10.44 -14.75 0.47
C GLN A 198 -9.84 -14.70 1.87
N ARG A 199 -10.11 -15.73 2.69
CA ARG A 199 -9.48 -15.91 4.01
C ARG A 199 -7.97 -16.06 3.81
N GLY A 200 -7.18 -15.27 4.53
CA GLY A 200 -5.71 -15.22 4.43
C GLY A 200 -5.17 -13.87 3.95
N SER A 201 -5.95 -13.10 3.19
CA SER A 201 -5.54 -11.78 2.66
C SER A 201 -5.48 -10.65 3.72
N TRP A 202 -5.71 -10.98 5.00
CA TRP A 202 -5.82 -10.03 6.13
C TRP A 202 -4.70 -10.17 7.16
N VAL A 203 -3.85 -11.21 7.09
CA VAL A 203 -3.02 -11.61 8.24
C VAL A 203 -1.79 -10.71 8.45
N THR A 204 -1.48 -9.77 7.56
CA THR A 204 -0.24 -8.98 7.65
C THR A 204 -0.43 -7.52 8.08
N SER A 205 -1.60 -7.10 8.57
CA SER A 205 -1.82 -5.71 9.02
C SER A 205 -2.07 -5.55 10.53
N SER A 206 -1.78 -6.57 11.34
CA SER A 206 -1.93 -6.50 12.79
C SER A 206 -0.88 -7.33 13.51
N THR A 207 0.38 -6.86 13.48
CA THR A 207 1.40 -7.07 14.50
C THR A 207 2.36 -5.90 14.46
#